data_AF-A0A6V7I887-F1
#
_entry.id   AF-A0A6V7I887-F1
#
_cell.length_a   1.000
_cell.length_b   1.000
_cell.length_c   1.000
_cell.angle_alpha   90.00
_cell.angle_beta   90.00
_cell.angle_gamma   90.00
#
_symmetry.space_group_name_H-M   'P 1'
#
loop_
_entity.id
_entity.type
_entity.pdbx_description
1 polymer ?
#
loop_
_entity_poly.entity_id
_entity_poly.type
_entity_poly.pdbx_seq_one_letter_code
_entity_poly.pdbx_strand_id
1 'polypeptide(L)' 'KVTPDSRDHVKFVDEIELAYVMQRYREVHDIFHAVLLMPTTMLGEVTVKWVEAFQTRLPMCIGGAVFGAIRLRP' A
#
# COMPACT_ATOMS: atom_id res chain seq x y z
N LYS A 1 15.34 -6.41 -8.82
CA LYS A 1 15.61 -5.82 -7.47
C LYS A 1 14.55 -4.78 -7.25
N VAL A 2 13.72 -4.90 -6.20
CA VAL A 2 12.69 -3.89 -5.91
C VAL A 2 13.41 -2.66 -5.36
N THR A 3 13.23 -1.53 -6.03
CA THR A 3 13.73 -0.21 -5.59
C THR A 3 12.54 0.73 -5.46
N PRO A 4 12.65 1.83 -4.69
CA PRO A 4 11.56 2.81 -4.59
C PRO A 4 11.05 3.28 -5.97
N ASP A 5 11.96 3.43 -6.94
CA ASP A 5 11.66 3.84 -8.31
C ASP A 5 11.08 2.74 -9.21
N SER A 6 10.98 1.49 -8.73
CA SER A 6 10.40 0.39 -9.50
C SER A 6 8.87 0.41 -9.54
N ARG A 7 8.22 1.39 -8.90
CA ARG A 7 6.77 1.55 -8.86
C ARG A 7 6.25 2.15 -10.16
N ASP A 8 5.29 1.48 -10.78
CA ASP A 8 4.62 2.00 -11.97
C ASP A 8 3.98 3.37 -11.70
N HIS A 9 4.14 4.28 -12.68
CA HIS A 9 3.49 5.58 -12.65
C HIS A 9 1.96 5.45 -12.55
N VAL A 10 1.33 6.39 -11.83
CA VAL A 10 -0.13 6.56 -11.82
C VAL A 10 -0.61 6.90 -13.23
N LYS A 11 -1.69 6.23 -13.63
CA LYS A 11 -2.37 6.38 -14.93
C LYS A 11 -3.86 6.58 -14.66
N PHE A 12 -4.57 7.16 -15.62
CA PHE A 12 -6.04 7.34 -15.56
C PHE A 12 -6.53 8.24 -14.42
N VAL A 13 -5.70 9.22 -14.03
CA VAL A 13 -6.07 10.30 -13.11
C VAL A 13 -5.72 11.60 -13.83
N ASP A 14 -6.73 12.38 -14.20
CA ASP A 14 -6.57 13.57 -15.05
C ASP A 14 -6.02 14.77 -14.27
N GLU A 15 -6.36 14.86 -12.99
CA GLU A 15 -5.93 15.94 -12.12
C GLU A 15 -4.51 15.66 -11.59
N ILE A 16 -3.61 16.63 -11.77
CA ILE A 16 -2.18 16.46 -11.55
C ILE A 16 -1.81 16.33 -10.07
N GLU A 17 -2.49 17.06 -9.19
CA GLU A 17 -2.25 16.99 -7.74
C GLU A 17 -2.67 15.63 -7.18
N LEU A 18 -3.81 15.09 -7.61
CA LEU A 18 -4.33 13.79 -7.22
C LEU A 18 -3.45 12.68 -7.78
N ALA A 19 -3.01 12.79 -9.05
CA ALA A 19 -2.06 11.87 -9.63
C ALA A 19 -0.74 11.86 -8.82
N TYR A 20 -0.25 13.03 -8.41
CA TYR A 20 0.92 13.18 -7.54
C TYR A 20 0.70 12.52 -6.17
N VAL A 21 -0.43 12.78 -5.50
CA VAL A 21 -0.76 12.18 -4.20
C VAL A 21 -0.81 10.66 -4.29
N MET A 22 -1.46 10.13 -5.34
CA MET A 22 -1.55 8.69 -5.56
C MET A 22 -0.19 8.07 -5.91
N GLN A 23 0.69 8.81 -6.59
CA GLN A 23 2.04 8.37 -6.89
C GLN A 23 2.86 8.27 -5.60
N ARG A 24 2.80 9.29 -4.75
CA ARG A 24 3.46 9.30 -3.44
C ARG A 24 2.95 8.15 -2.57
N TYR A 25 1.64 7.91 -2.53
CA TYR A 25 1.07 6.77 -1.83
C TYR A 25 1.72 5.42 -2.23
N ARG A 26 1.94 5.18 -3.53
CA ARG A 26 2.59 3.95 -4.02
C ARG A 26 4.04 3.82 -3.57
N GLU A 27 4.77 4.94 -3.53
CA GLU A 27 6.20 4.96 -3.23
C GLU A 27 6.48 4.86 -1.72
N VAL A 28 5.63 5.45 -0.87
CA VAL A 28 5.83 5.43 0.59
C VAL A 28 5.40 4.11 1.24
N HIS A 29 4.71 3.23 0.52
CA HIS A 29 4.30 1.93 1.04
C HIS A 29 5.46 1.13 1.66
N ASP A 30 6.59 1.08 0.95
CA ASP A 30 7.79 0.35 1.42
C ASP A 30 8.42 1.03 2.65
N ILE A 31 8.23 2.35 2.81
CA ILE A 31 8.65 3.10 4.00
C ILE A 31 7.80 2.67 5.21
N PHE A 32 6.49 2.43 5.03
CA PHE A 32 5.63 1.98 6.14
C PHE A 32 6.05 0.62 6.68
N HIS A 33 6.51 -0.30 5.83
CA HIS A 33 7.13 -1.54 6.30
C HIS A 33 8.31 -1.28 7.23
N ALA A 34 9.21 -0.36 6.86
CA ALA A 34 10.37 -0.01 7.68
C ALA A 34 9.98 0.68 8.99
N VAL A 35 9.05 1.65 8.95
CA VAL A 35 8.61 2.42 10.13
C VAL A 35 7.86 1.54 11.13
N LEU A 36 7.02 0.62 10.63
CA LEU A 36 6.23 -0.28 11.48
C LEU A 36 6.98 -1.56 11.86
N LEU A 37 8.23 -1.72 11.41
CA LEU A 37 9.05 -2.91 11.60
C LEU A 37 8.36 -4.19 11.08
N MET A 38 7.56 -4.06 10.03
CA MET A 38 6.81 -5.17 9.43
C MET A 38 7.60 -5.80 8.27
N PRO A 39 7.90 -7.11 8.33
CA PRO A 39 8.57 -7.78 7.22
C PRO A 39 7.66 -7.86 6.00
N THR A 40 8.23 -8.04 4.80
CA THR A 40 7.48 -8.22 3.53
C THR A 40 6.95 -9.65 3.37
N THR A 41 6.45 -10.24 4.46
CA THR A 41 5.69 -11.49 4.43
C THR A 41 4.21 -11.20 4.21
N MET A 42 3.42 -12.19 3.81
CA MET A 42 1.97 -12.01 3.64
C MET A 42 1.28 -11.39 4.88
N LEU A 43 1.70 -11.78 6.10
CA LEU A 43 1.15 -11.21 7.33
C LEU A 43 1.57 -9.74 7.50
N GLY A 44 2.83 -9.41 7.21
CA GLY A 44 3.31 -8.03 7.32
C GLY A 44 2.66 -7.11 6.28
N GLU A 45 2.51 -7.56 5.04
CA GLU A 45 1.76 -6.87 3.98
C GLU A 45 0.32 -6.56 4.40
N VAL A 46 -0.40 -7.56 4.93
CA VAL A 46 -1.77 -7.36 5.42
C VAL A 46 -1.83 -6.39 6.60
N THR A 47 -0.85 -6.44 7.50
CA THR A 47 -0.75 -5.52 8.64
C THR A 47 -0.55 -4.07 8.17
N VAL A 48 0.37 -3.85 7.24
CA VAL A 48 0.59 -2.53 6.63
C VAL A 48 -0.67 -2.05 5.91
N LYS A 49 -1.37 -2.93 5.17
CA LYS A 49 -2.62 -2.58 4.50
C LYS A 49 -3.72 -2.15 5.47
N TRP A 50 -3.82 -2.74 6.67
CA TRP A 50 -4.73 -2.27 7.70
C TRP A 50 -4.40 -0.84 8.14
N VAL A 51 -3.13 -0.54 8.41
CA VAL A 51 -2.70 0.81 8.79
C VAL A 51 -3.00 1.82 7.68
N GLU A 52 -2.64 1.49 6.44
CA GLU A 52 -2.95 2.32 5.28
C GLU A 52 -4.46 2.52 5.10
N ALA A 53 -5.27 1.48 5.32
CA ALA A 53 -6.72 1.55 5.22
C ALA A 53 -7.33 2.52 6.25
N PHE A 54 -6.86 2.48 7.50
CA PHE A 54 -7.34 3.40 8.53
C PHE A 54 -6.96 4.85 8.26
N GLN A 55 -5.73 5.10 7.76
CA GLN A 55 -5.25 6.45 7.50
C GLN A 55 -5.83 7.05 6.22
N THR A 56 -5.73 6.32 5.10
CA THR A 56 -6.04 6.86 3.76
C THR A 56 -7.47 6.61 3.34
N ARG A 57 -8.13 5.57 3.90
CA ARG A 57 -9.47 5.10 3.51
C ARG A 57 -9.58 4.74 2.02
N LEU A 58 -8.46 4.49 1.35
CA LEU A 58 -8.48 4.09 -0.06
C LEU A 58 -9.11 2.69 -0.20
N PRO A 59 -10.01 2.50 -1.19
CA PRO A 59 -10.66 1.21 -1.41
C PRO A 59 -9.68 0.05 -1.61
N MET A 60 -8.53 0.31 -2.25
CA MET A 60 -7.50 -0.71 -2.46
C MET A 60 -6.86 -1.17 -1.15
N CYS A 61 -6.58 -0.25 -0.21
CA CYS A 61 -6.01 -0.59 1.10
C CYS A 61 -6.99 -1.44 1.91
N ILE A 62 -8.27 -1.02 1.94
CA ILE A 62 -9.34 -1.74 2.63
C ILE A 62 -9.51 -3.15 2.03
N GLY A 63 -9.58 -3.24 0.70
CA GLY A 63 -9.69 -4.51 -0.01
C GLY A 63 -8.49 -5.42 0.26
N GLY A 64 -7.27 -4.89 0.17
CA GLY A 64 -6.04 -5.63 0.46
C GLY A 64 -5.99 -6.16 1.90
N ALA A 65 -6.41 -5.35 2.87
CA ALA A 65 -6.50 -5.74 4.27
C ALA A 65 -7.53 -6.86 4.50
N VAL A 66 -8.73 -6.75 3.92
CA VAL A 66 -9.80 -7.74 4.07
C VAL A 66 -9.48 -9.04 3.33
N PHE A 67 -9.20 -8.97 2.02
CA PHE A 67 -8.96 -10.17 1.21
C PHE A 67 -7.63 -10.85 1.56
N GLY A 68 -6.61 -10.07 1.92
CA GLY A 68 -5.35 -10.62 2.42
C GLY A 68 -5.54 -11.35 3.75
N ALA A 69 -6.32 -10.79 4.68
CA ALA A 69 -6.65 -11.46 5.94
C ALA A 69 -7.48 -12.75 5.72
N ILE A 70 -8.43 -12.75 4.77
CA ILE A 70 -9.18 -13.96 4.40
C ILE A 70 -8.24 -15.06 3.90
N ARG A 71 -7.21 -14.72 3.13
CA ARG A 71 -6.22 -15.67 2.63
C ARG A 71 -5.29 -16.21 3.72
N LEU A 72 -5.12 -15.49 4.81
CA LEU A 72 -4.32 -15.90 5.98
C LEU A 72 -5.06 -16.84 6.94
N ARG A 73 -6.31 -17.23 6.62
CA ARG A 73 -7.04 -18.25 7.40
C ARG A 73 -6.17 -19.52 7.53
N PRO A 74 -6.21 -20.19 8.71
CA PRO A 74 -5.40 -21.37 8.99
C PRO A 74 -5.64 -22.51 8.00
#